data_AF-A0AAD2DKU9-F1
#
_entry.id   AF-A0AAD2DKU9-F1
#
_cell.length_a   1.000
_cell.length_b   1.000
_cell.length_c   1.000
_cell.angle_alpha   90.00
_cell.angle_beta   90.00
_cell.angle_gamma   90.00
#
_symmetry.space_group_name_H-M   'P 1'
#
loop_
_entity.id
_entity.type
_entity.pdbx_description
1 polymer ?
#
loop_
_entity_poly.entity_id
_entity_poly.type
_entity_poly.pdbx_seq_one_letter_code
_entity_poly.pdbx_strand_id
1 'polypeptide(L)'
;METCSSKESCNKGQQGETREGSSTVQRQYGQKFGFNETIPVAVNDVSFSIHAIFFTALTLFEIAIYDVEFLKLNPLGYVPVLLDDDFVLADSFARLMYLEEKYPQHPLLPKDLQKMAQVIWRMDVEKMIGMGVEQHPNLLSRYSLNYK
;
A
#
# COMPACT_ATOMS: atom_id res chain seq x y z
N MET A 1 -16.55 5.25 71.78
CA MET A 1 -16.43 5.96 70.49
C MET A 1 -17.16 5.11 69.47
N GLU A 2 -18.49 5.11 69.53
CA GLU A 2 -19.40 6.05 68.82
C GLU A 2 -19.39 5.73 67.31
N THR A 3 -20.24 4.76 66.93
CA THR A 3 -21.58 4.91 66.32
C THR A 3 -21.51 5.21 64.82
N CYS A 4 -21.71 4.15 64.04
CA CYS A 4 -22.13 4.25 62.65
C CYS A 4 -23.57 4.77 62.65
N SER A 5 -23.79 5.99 62.14
CA SER A 5 -25.12 6.60 62.05
C SER A 5 -25.42 7.08 60.63
N SER A 6 -26.57 6.62 60.18
CA SER A 6 -27.43 7.14 59.10
C SER A 6 -26.98 7.03 57.64
N LYS A 7 -27.71 6.15 56.96
CA LYS A 7 -28.22 6.27 55.59
C LYS A 7 -28.34 7.73 55.12
N GLU A 8 -27.63 8.09 54.05
CA GLU A 8 -28.09 9.08 53.09
C GLU A 8 -27.45 8.82 51.70
N SER A 9 -28.27 8.24 50.82
CA SER A 9 -28.21 8.32 49.36
C SER A 9 -26.83 8.43 48.68
N CYS A 10 -26.17 7.29 48.46
CA CYS A 10 -25.41 7.11 47.22
C CYS A 10 -26.37 6.55 46.16
N ASN A 11 -27.19 7.43 45.60
CA ASN A 11 -28.15 7.10 44.54
C ASN A 11 -27.67 7.78 43.26
N LYS A 12 -27.03 7.03 42.38
CA LYS A 12 -26.78 7.29 40.95
C LYS A 12 -26.23 5.96 40.41
N GLY A 13 -27.04 5.16 39.72
CA GLY A 13 -27.54 5.51 38.40
C GLY A 13 -26.53 4.96 37.40
N GLN A 14 -26.87 3.81 36.82
CA GLN A 14 -26.11 3.17 35.74
C GLN A 14 -25.74 4.19 34.66
N GLN A 15 -24.46 4.36 34.35
CA GLN A 15 -24.02 4.76 33.02
C GLN A 15 -22.52 4.50 32.81
N GLY A 16 -22.26 3.69 31.79
CA GLY A 16 -21.06 3.69 30.94
C GLY A 16 -19.71 3.98 31.59
N GLU A 17 -18.93 2.92 31.75
CA GLU A 17 -17.48 2.94 31.95
C GLU A 17 -16.81 3.92 30.96
N THR A 18 -16.54 5.14 31.44
CA THR A 18 -15.70 6.11 30.74
C THR A 18 -14.35 6.03 31.43
N ARG A 19 -13.30 5.60 30.71
CA ARG A 19 -11.93 5.54 31.23
C ARG A 19 -11.53 6.94 31.69
N GLU A 20 -11.57 7.16 33.00
CA GLU A 20 -11.45 8.48 33.62
C GLU A 20 -9.99 8.95 33.54
N GLY A 21 -9.69 9.77 32.53
CA GLY A 21 -8.45 10.55 32.52
C GLY A 21 -8.38 11.39 33.81
N SER A 22 -7.19 11.50 34.40
CA SER A 22 -6.96 12.18 35.69
C SER A 22 -7.80 13.45 35.84
N SER A 23 -8.73 13.44 36.80
CA SER A 23 -9.67 14.53 37.08
C SER A 23 -8.96 15.88 37.32
N THR A 24 -7.70 15.84 37.77
CA THR A 24 -6.83 17.01 37.92
C THR A 24 -6.50 17.67 36.58
N VAL A 25 -6.19 16.88 35.55
CA VAL A 25 -5.82 17.38 34.21
C VAL A 25 -7.02 18.02 33.53
N GLN A 26 -8.18 17.38 33.60
CA GLN A 26 -9.43 17.91 33.03
C GLN A 26 -9.87 19.20 33.73
N ARG A 27 -9.73 19.28 35.06
CA ARG A 27 -10.05 20.47 35.84
C ARG A 27 -9.11 21.64 35.55
N GLN A 28 -7.81 21.36 35.42
CA GLN A 28 -6.81 22.36 35.06
C GLN A 28 -7.04 22.90 33.64
N TYR A 29 -7.39 22.02 32.69
CA TYR A 29 -7.74 22.43 31.32
C TYR A 29 -9.03 23.25 31.29
N GLY A 30 -10.09 22.81 31.97
CA GLY A 30 -11.37 23.52 32.02
C GLY A 30 -11.30 24.88 32.71
N GLN A 31 -10.36 25.08 33.65
CA GLN A 31 -10.08 26.42 34.20
C GLN A 31 -9.35 27.33 33.22
N LYS A 32 -8.55 26.77 32.30
CA LYS A 32 -7.72 27.53 31.36
C LYS A 32 -8.45 27.89 30.06
N PHE A 33 -9.38 27.02 29.62
CA PHE A 33 -10.09 27.14 28.35
C PHE A 33 -11.62 27.08 28.49
N GLY A 34 -12.17 26.90 29.70
CA GLY A 34 -13.61 26.77 29.91
C GLY A 34 -14.10 25.32 29.83
N PHE A 35 -15.06 24.96 30.69
CA PHE A 35 -15.59 23.60 30.79
C PHE A 35 -16.59 23.23 29.68
N ASN A 36 -17.06 24.21 28.92
CA ASN A 36 -18.03 24.02 27.83
C ASN A 36 -17.38 24.08 26.43
N GLU A 37 -16.05 24.22 26.35
CA GLU A 37 -15.32 24.24 25.09
C GLU A 37 -14.75 22.85 24.76
N THR A 38 -14.76 22.49 23.48
CA THR A 38 -14.20 21.23 23.01
C THR A 38 -12.69 21.24 23.21
N ILE A 39 -12.16 20.16 23.78
CA ILE A 39 -10.73 20.07 24.04
C ILE A 39 -9.98 20.11 22.70
N PRO A 40 -9.02 21.02 22.50
CA PRO A 40 -8.38 21.25 21.21
C PRO A 40 -7.68 20.00 20.66
N VAL A 41 -7.19 19.12 21.53
CA VAL A 41 -6.60 17.83 21.12
C VAL A 41 -7.62 16.90 20.49
N ALA A 42 -8.86 16.89 20.97
CA ALA A 42 -9.94 16.08 20.41
C ALA A 42 -10.35 16.58 19.02
N VAL A 43 -10.36 17.90 18.81
CA VAL A 43 -10.62 18.51 17.48
C VAL A 43 -9.50 18.17 16.50
N ASN A 44 -8.23 18.19 16.94
CA ASN A 44 -7.10 17.80 16.13
C ASN A 44 -7.15 16.31 15.75
N ASP A 45 -7.50 15.43 16.68
CA ASP A 45 -7.64 13.99 16.43
C ASP A 45 -8.75 13.70 15.41
N VAL A 46 -9.89 14.39 15.51
CA VAL A 46 -10.99 14.25 14.54
C VAL A 46 -10.58 14.79 13.18
N SER A 47 -9.91 15.94 13.12
CA SER A 47 -9.40 16.53 11.88
C SER A 47 -8.43 15.58 11.18
N PHE A 48 -7.45 15.04 11.90
CA PHE A 48 -6.47 14.10 11.34
C PHE A 48 -7.15 12.82 10.85
N SER A 49 -8.15 12.32 11.61
CA SER A 49 -8.91 11.13 11.22
C SER A 49 -9.71 11.34 9.94
N ILE A 50 -10.33 12.51 9.76
CA ILE A 50 -11.03 12.87 8.52
C ILE A 50 -10.07 12.90 7.34
N HIS A 51 -8.89 13.52 7.50
CA HIS A 51 -7.88 13.57 6.44
C HIS A 51 -7.38 12.16 6.06
N ALA A 52 -7.14 11.30 7.06
CA ALA A 52 -6.73 9.92 6.84
C ALA A 52 -7.79 9.12 6.07
N ILE A 53 -9.07 9.25 6.44
CA ILE A 53 -10.18 8.58 5.74
C ILE A 53 -10.33 9.11 4.32
N PHE A 54 -10.24 10.43 4.13
CA PHE A 54 -10.34 11.05 2.81
C PHE A 54 -9.23 10.58 1.87
N PHE A 55 -7.98 10.59 2.34
CA PHE A 55 -6.85 10.13 1.52
C PHE A 55 -6.96 8.63 1.21
N THR A 56 -7.37 7.83 2.19
CA THR A 56 -7.63 6.39 1.98
C THR A 56 -8.75 6.18 0.96
N ALA A 57 -9.82 6.96 1.02
CA ALA A 57 -10.93 6.87 0.08
C ALA A 57 -10.52 7.28 -1.33
N LEU A 58 -9.70 8.32 -1.50
CA LEU A 58 -9.12 8.69 -2.79
C LEU A 58 -8.24 7.59 -3.36
N THR A 59 -7.33 7.04 -2.56
CA THR A 59 -6.48 5.92 -2.98
C THR A 59 -7.31 4.69 -3.39
N LEU A 60 -8.35 4.35 -2.60
CA LEU A 60 -9.24 3.24 -2.94
C LEU A 60 -10.06 3.51 -4.21
N PHE A 61 -10.50 4.76 -4.42
CA PHE A 61 -11.20 5.15 -5.64
C PHE A 61 -10.31 5.06 -6.86
N GLU A 62 -9.06 5.55 -6.78
CA GLU A 62 -8.05 5.42 -7.83
C GLU A 62 -7.76 3.95 -8.16
N ILE A 63 -7.58 3.10 -7.14
CA ILE A 63 -7.38 1.66 -7.34
C ILE A 63 -8.62 1.03 -8.01
N ALA A 64 -9.83 1.37 -7.56
CA ALA A 64 -11.07 0.80 -8.08
C ALA A 64 -11.33 1.15 -9.56
N ILE A 65 -10.99 2.37 -9.99
CA ILE A 65 -11.13 2.76 -11.41
C ILE A 65 -10.00 2.18 -12.27
N TYR A 66 -8.79 2.01 -11.71
CA TYR A 66 -7.64 1.50 -12.46
C TYR A 66 -7.76 0.00 -12.76
N ASP A 67 -8.44 -0.77 -11.89
CA ASP A 67 -8.52 -2.22 -12.01
C ASP A 67 -9.56 -2.68 -13.04
N VAL A 68 -10.73 -2.03 -13.12
CA VAL A 68 -11.85 -2.53 -13.96
C VAL A 68 -11.58 -2.38 -15.46
N GLU A 69 -10.98 -1.29 -15.90
CA GLU A 69 -10.64 -1.10 -17.33
C GLU A 69 -9.35 -1.82 -17.70
N PHE A 70 -8.36 -1.85 -16.80
CA PHE A 70 -7.10 -2.56 -17.03
C PHE A 70 -7.29 -4.08 -17.07
N LEU A 71 -8.09 -4.66 -16.18
CA LEU A 71 -8.40 -6.11 -16.20
C LEU A 71 -9.21 -6.53 -17.43
N LYS A 72 -10.02 -5.62 -18.01
CA LYS A 72 -10.67 -5.89 -19.31
C LYS A 72 -9.65 -6.03 -20.44
N LEU A 73 -8.54 -5.28 -20.37
CA LEU A 73 -7.46 -5.32 -21.36
C LEU A 73 -6.52 -6.51 -21.11
N ASN A 74 -6.09 -6.71 -19.87
CA ASN A 74 -5.26 -7.82 -19.44
C ASN A 74 -5.90 -8.55 -18.25
N PRO A 75 -6.64 -9.65 -18.49
CA PRO A 75 -7.29 -10.43 -17.43
C PRO A 75 -6.30 -10.99 -16.39
N LEU A 76 -5.01 -11.04 -16.71
CA LEU A 76 -3.97 -11.49 -15.80
C LEU A 76 -3.51 -10.40 -14.82
N GLY A 77 -3.88 -9.14 -15.02
CA GLY A 77 -3.57 -8.03 -14.11
C GLY A 77 -2.08 -7.68 -13.98
N TYR A 78 -1.21 -8.29 -14.80
CA TYR A 78 0.22 -8.00 -14.78
C TYR A 78 0.56 -6.77 -15.62
N VAL A 79 1.28 -5.85 -15.00
CA VAL A 79 1.98 -4.76 -15.70
C VAL A 79 3.41 -5.17 -16.00
N PRO A 80 4.05 -4.58 -17.01
CA PRO A 80 3.49 -3.71 -18.06
C PRO A 80 2.62 -4.47 -19.09
N VAL A 81 1.77 -3.76 -19.87
CA VAL A 81 0.97 -4.29 -21.00
C VAL A 81 1.17 -3.37 -22.21
N LEU A 82 1.33 -3.93 -23.41
CA LEU A 82 1.30 -3.16 -24.65
C LEU A 82 -0.08 -3.24 -25.26
N LEU A 83 -0.62 -2.09 -25.64
CA LEU A 83 -1.80 -1.97 -26.47
C LEU A 83 -1.37 -1.35 -27.80
N ASP A 84 -1.63 -2.05 -28.90
CA ASP A 84 -1.44 -1.56 -30.25
C ASP A 84 -2.72 -1.77 -31.06
N ASP A 85 -3.54 -0.73 -31.13
CA ASP A 85 -4.92 -0.79 -31.63
C ASP A 85 -5.71 -1.93 -30.94
N ASP A 86 -6.08 -2.97 -31.67
CA ASP A 86 -6.83 -4.13 -31.15
C ASP A 86 -5.91 -5.26 -30.64
N PHE A 87 -4.58 -5.09 -30.69
CA PHE A 87 -3.60 -6.09 -30.24
C PHE A 87 -3.12 -5.79 -28.81
N VAL A 88 -3.35 -6.73 -27.89
CA VAL A 88 -2.92 -6.61 -26.48
C VAL A 88 -1.88 -7.66 -26.14
N LEU A 89 -0.74 -7.21 -25.59
CA LEU A 89 0.38 -8.08 -25.25
C LEU A 89 0.91 -7.82 -23.83
N ALA A 90 0.61 -8.76 -22.93
CA ALA A 90 0.97 -8.69 -21.52
C ALA A 90 2.33 -9.33 -21.18
N ASP A 91 2.96 -10.08 -22.08
CA ASP A 91 4.27 -10.70 -21.82
C ASP A 91 5.41 -9.71 -22.09
N SER A 92 6.29 -9.53 -21.09
CA SER A 92 7.41 -8.59 -21.12
C SER A 92 8.41 -8.88 -22.25
N PHE A 93 8.71 -10.15 -22.51
CA PHE A 93 9.67 -10.53 -23.56
C PHE A 93 9.04 -10.42 -24.95
N ALA A 94 7.82 -10.92 -25.10
CA ALA A 94 7.08 -10.80 -26.36
C ALA A 94 6.91 -9.33 -26.77
N ARG A 95 6.66 -8.42 -25.83
CA ARG A 95 6.59 -6.98 -26.11
C ARG A 95 7.91 -6.41 -26.60
N LEU A 96 9.00 -6.78 -25.95
CA LEU A 96 10.32 -6.28 -26.34
C LEU A 96 10.65 -6.68 -27.78
N MET A 97 10.40 -7.94 -28.13
CA MET A 97 10.56 -8.43 -29.51
C MET A 97 9.61 -7.73 -30.48
N TYR A 98 8.36 -7.49 -30.09
CA TYR A 98 7.40 -6.77 -30.90
C TYR A 98 7.86 -5.34 -31.22
N LEU A 99 8.39 -4.62 -30.22
CA LEU A 99 8.88 -3.25 -30.41
C LEU A 99 10.17 -3.19 -31.23
N GLU A 100 11.08 -4.16 -31.04
CA GLU A 100 12.31 -4.28 -31.84
C GLU A 100 11.97 -4.41 -33.34
N GLU A 101 10.97 -5.23 -33.68
CA GLU A 101 10.54 -5.44 -35.07
C GLU A 101 9.72 -4.26 -35.61
N LYS A 102 8.84 -3.66 -34.80
CA LYS A 102 7.97 -2.54 -35.23
C LYS A 102 8.74 -1.22 -35.43
N TYR A 103 9.79 -0.98 -34.64
CA TYR A 103 10.56 0.27 -34.68
C TYR A 103 12.06 0.00 -34.90
N PRO A 104 12.47 -0.53 -36.06
CA PRO A 104 13.87 -0.91 -36.34
C PRO A 104 14.85 0.27 -36.31
N GLN A 105 14.35 1.50 -36.45
CA GLN A 105 15.11 2.75 -36.33
C GLN A 105 15.55 3.06 -34.89
N HIS A 106 14.91 2.44 -33.89
CA HIS A 106 15.19 2.62 -32.46
C HIS A 106 15.38 1.25 -31.79
N PRO A 107 16.48 0.55 -32.10
CA PRO A 107 16.72 -0.79 -31.57
C PRO A 107 16.84 -0.74 -30.04
N LEU A 108 16.03 -1.56 -29.38
CA LEU A 108 16.03 -1.75 -27.94
C LEU A 108 16.99 -2.88 -27.54
N LEU A 109 17.28 -3.79 -28.48
CA LEU A 109 18.12 -4.95 -28.24
C LEU A 109 19.53 -4.80 -28.85
N PRO A 110 20.57 -5.38 -28.20
CA PRO A 110 21.91 -5.43 -28.77
C PRO A 110 21.93 -6.27 -30.05
N LYS A 111 22.57 -5.79 -31.11
CA LYS A 111 22.76 -6.57 -32.36
C LYS A 111 23.83 -7.66 -32.27
N ASP A 112 24.70 -7.58 -31.25
CA ASP A 112 25.72 -8.59 -31.00
C ASP A 112 25.09 -9.87 -30.45
N LEU A 113 25.44 -11.01 -31.04
CA LEU A 113 24.86 -12.31 -30.70
C LEU A 113 25.08 -12.69 -29.23
N GLN A 114 26.25 -12.41 -28.68
CA GLN A 114 26.56 -12.78 -27.30
C GLN A 114 25.77 -11.93 -26.31
N LYS A 115 25.71 -10.61 -26.55
CA LYS A 115 24.92 -9.69 -25.72
C LYS A 115 23.42 -9.99 -25.82
N MET A 116 22.93 -10.35 -27.01
CA MET A 116 21.53 -10.76 -27.18
C MET A 116 21.21 -12.00 -26.34
N ALA A 117 22.05 -13.05 -26.42
CA ALA A 117 21.88 -14.27 -25.64
C ALA A 117 21.86 -13.99 -24.12
N GLN A 118 22.68 -13.05 -23.65
CA GLN A 118 22.71 -12.63 -22.24
C GLN A 118 21.41 -11.96 -21.81
N VAL A 119 20.84 -11.09 -22.65
CA VAL A 119 19.58 -10.41 -22.35
C VAL A 119 18.42 -11.40 -22.27
N ILE A 120 18.30 -12.29 -23.27
CA ILE A 120 17.26 -13.32 -23.33
C ILE A 120 17.35 -14.22 -22.10
N TRP A 121 18.54 -14.76 -21.82
CA TRP A 121 18.72 -15.64 -20.68
C TRP A 121 18.42 -14.96 -19.34
N ARG A 122 18.77 -13.67 -19.18
CA ARG A 122 18.46 -12.89 -17.97
C ARG A 122 16.95 -12.79 -17.77
N MET A 123 16.20 -12.47 -18.81
CA MET A 123 14.74 -12.36 -18.75
C MET A 123 14.08 -13.70 -18.40
N ASP A 124 14.58 -14.81 -18.99
CA ASP A 124 14.09 -16.16 -18.68
C ASP A 124 14.33 -16.53 -17.20
N VAL A 125 15.53 -16.24 -16.67
CA VAL A 125 15.86 -16.49 -15.26
C VAL A 125 14.98 -15.67 -14.33
N GLU A 126 14.75 -14.39 -14.62
CA GLU A 126 13.87 -13.53 -13.83
C GLU A 126 12.42 -14.07 -13.81
N LYS A 127 11.92 -14.54 -14.96
CA LYS A 127 10.60 -15.16 -15.07
C LYS A 127 10.50 -16.45 -14.22
N MET A 128 11.55 -17.28 -14.23
CA MET A 128 11.61 -18.49 -13.40
C MET A 128 11.60 -18.16 -11.90
N ILE A 129 12.34 -17.12 -11.48
CA ILE A 129 12.33 -16.63 -10.08
C ILE A 129 10.92 -16.21 -9.68
N GLY A 130 10.25 -15.42 -10.52
CA GLY A 130 8.91 -14.90 -10.24
C GLY A 130 7.82 -15.98 -10.11
N MET A 131 8.01 -17.13 -10.77
CA MET A 131 7.08 -18.26 -10.68
C MET A 131 7.29 -19.15 -9.43
N GLY A 132 8.19 -18.77 -8.51
CA GLY A 132 8.41 -19.51 -7.27
C GLY A 132 9.04 -20.89 -7.48
N VAL A 133 9.70 -21.11 -8.63
CA VAL A 133 10.51 -22.31 -8.84
C VAL A 133 11.67 -22.22 -7.87
N GLU A 134 11.65 -23.06 -6.83
CA GLU A 134 12.59 -23.04 -5.72
C GLU A 134 14.03 -23.05 -6.23
N GLN A 135 14.71 -21.92 -6.02
CA GLN A 135 16.08 -21.76 -6.45
C GLN A 135 17.01 -22.42 -5.45
N HIS A 136 17.93 -23.25 -5.95
CA HIS A 136 19.11 -23.61 -5.20
C HIS A 136 19.78 -22.32 -4.65
N PRO A 137 20.14 -22.26 -3.35
CA PRO A 137 20.46 -21.03 -2.62
C PRO A 137 21.68 -20.23 -3.11
N ASN A 138 22.36 -20.70 -4.16
CA ASN A 138 23.60 -20.13 -4.68
C ASN A 138 23.52 -19.62 -6.14
N LEU A 139 22.32 -19.59 -6.75
CA LEU A 139 22.17 -19.17 -8.15
C LEU A 139 22.53 -17.68 -8.36
N LEU A 140 22.00 -16.78 -7.54
CA LEU A 140 22.29 -15.33 -7.63
C LEU A 140 23.78 -15.00 -7.46
N SER A 141 24.48 -15.69 -6.55
CA SER A 141 25.92 -15.52 -6.33
C SER A 141 26.75 -16.01 -7.53
N ARG A 142 26.36 -17.14 -8.14
CA ARG A 142 26.96 -17.64 -9.39
C ARG A 142 26.69 -16.72 -10.59
N TYR A 143 25.56 -16.03 -10.60
CA TYR A 143 25.20 -15.09 -11.67
C TYR A 143 26.03 -13.80 -11.62
N SER A 144 26.29 -13.26 -10.44
CA SER A 144 27.11 -12.05 -10.30
C SER A 144 28.61 -12.26 -10.60
N LEU A 145 29.10 -13.50 -10.54
CA LEU A 145 30.53 -13.82 -10.73
C LEU A 145 30.92 -14.12 -12.19
N ASN A 146 29.99 -14.61 -13.01
CA ASN A 146 30.30 -15.05 -14.37
C ASN A 146 30.08 -13.98 -15.46
N TYR A 147 29.49 -12.84 -15.12
CA TYR A 147 29.19 -11.77 -16.07
C TYR A 147 29.73 -10.45 -15.54
N LYS A 148 30.99 -10.14 -15.88
CA LYS A 148 31.64 -8.85 -15.68
C LYS A 148 32.19 -8.34 -17.00
#